data_AF-A0AAE6TUU5-F1
#
_entry.id   AF-A0AAE6TUU5-F1
#
_cell.length_a   1.000
_cell.length_b   1.000
_cell.length_c   1.000
_cell.angle_alpha   90.00
_cell.angle_beta   90.00
_cell.angle_gamma   90.00
#
_symmetry.space_group_name_H-M   'P 1'
#
loop_
_entity.id
_entity.type
_entity.pdbx_description
1 polymer ?
#
loop_
_entity_poly.entity_id
_entity_poly.type
_entity_poly.pdbx_seq_one_letter_code
_entity_poly.pdbx_strand_id
1 'polypeptide(L)' 'MVVIDITAADEATATQAATALGGLWLSSGPSAPWRTPGQAGVTVRAFADLRREPLTGGSFDPGTC' A
#
# COMPACT_ATOMS: atom_id res chain seq x y z
N MET A 1 -11.98 9.48 -1.64
CA MET A 1 -10.66 9.02 -1.18
C MET A 1 -10.86 8.02 -0.05
N VAL A 2 -10.31 6.83 -0.23
CA VAL A 2 -10.28 5.75 0.76
C VAL A 2 -8.86 5.62 1.28
N VAL A 3 -8.75 5.26 2.56
CA VAL A 3 -7.49 5.02 3.26
C VAL A 3 -7.44 3.55 3.64
N ILE A 4 -6.34 2.88 3.30
CA ILE A 4 -6.14 1.46 3.57
C ILE A 4 -4.85 1.32 4.39
N ASP A 5 -4.98 0.82 5.62
CA ASP A 5 -3.84 0.46 6.46
C ASP A 5 -3.45 -0.98 6.20
N ILE A 6 -2.18 -1.19 5.85
CA ILE A 6 -1.62 -2.48 5.46
C ILE A 6 -0.56 -2.86 6.47
N THR A 7 -0.84 -3.88 7.27
CA THR A 7 0.12 -4.42 8.24
C THR A 7 0.74 -5.70 7.70
N ALA A 8 2.08 -5.76 7.65
CA ALA A 8 2.84 -6.95 7.27
C ALA A 8 3.94 -7.26 8.28
N ALA A 9 4.53 -8.46 8.19
CA ALA A 9 5.59 -8.89 9.11
C ALA A 9 6.85 -7.99 9.02
N ASP A 10 7.14 -7.46 7.84
CA ASP A 10 8.29 -6.61 7.53
C ASP A 10 7.89 -5.39 6.69
N GLU A 11 8.78 -4.41 6.67
CA GLU A 11 8.57 -3.13 6.01
C GLU A 11 8.53 -3.24 4.48
N ALA A 12 9.31 -4.15 3.90
CA ALA A 12 9.39 -4.31 2.45
C ALA A 12 8.05 -4.83 1.91
N THR A 13 7.49 -5.87 2.54
CA THR A 13 6.19 -6.42 2.19
C THR A 13 5.07 -5.39 2.33
N ALA A 14 5.04 -4.63 3.45
CA ALA A 14 4.02 -3.60 3.66
C ALA A 14 4.10 -2.47 2.62
N THR A 15 5.31 -2.02 2.29
CA THR A 15 5.55 -0.94 1.33
C THR A 15 5.22 -1.39 -0.10
N GLN A 16 5.60 -2.61 -0.48
CA GLN A 16 5.31 -3.17 -1.80
C GLN A 16 3.80 -3.29 -2.02
N ALA A 17 3.06 -3.84 -1.04
CA ALA A 17 1.62 -3.93 -1.10
C ALA A 17 0.93 -2.55 -1.17
N ALA A 18 1.40 -1.58 -0.38
CA ALA A 18 0.87 -0.21 -0.42
C ALA A 18 1.13 0.49 -1.75
N THR A 19 2.29 0.25 -2.36
CA THR A 19 2.66 0.78 -3.68
C THR A 19 1.79 0.16 -4.77
N ALA A 20 1.61 -1.17 -4.75
CA ALA A 20 0.78 -1.88 -5.70
C ALA A 20 -0.67 -1.39 -5.68
N LEU A 21 -1.26 -1.30 -4.49
CA LEU A 21 -2.61 -0.79 -4.31
C LEU A 21 -2.73 0.70 -4.68
N GLY A 22 -1.71 1.49 -4.34
CA GLY A 22 -1.63 2.91 -4.74
C GLY A 22 -1.52 3.10 -6.25
N GLY A 23 -0.89 2.17 -6.97
CA GLY A 23 -0.75 2.21 -8.44
C GLY A 23 -2.04 1.92 -9.22
N LEU A 24 -3.08 1.39 -8.55
CA LEU A 24 -4.37 1.11 -9.19
C LEU A 24 -5.26 2.34 -9.32
N TRP A 25 -5.03 3.41 -8.57
CA TRP A 25 -5.82 4.65 -8.63
C TRP A 25 -4.92 5.87 -8.54
N LEU A 26 -5.47 7.07 -8.78
CA LEU A 26 -4.74 8.29 -8.45
C LEU A 26 -4.44 8.31 -6.95
N SER A 27 -3.14 8.26 -6.62
CA SER A 27 -2.62 8.17 -5.26
C SER A 27 -1.45 9.14 -5.07
N SER A 28 -1.21 9.57 -3.83
CA SER A 28 -0.01 10.32 -3.44
C SER A 28 1.20 9.42 -3.16
N GLY A 29 1.06 8.10 -3.33
CA GLY A 29 2.04 7.10 -2.90
C GLY A 29 1.84 6.66 -1.45
N PRO A 30 2.58 5.63 -1.01
CA PRO A 30 2.49 5.11 0.35
C PRO A 30 3.00 6.10 1.39
N SER A 31 2.47 6.03 2.62
CA SER A 31 3.03 6.77 3.75
C SER A 31 4.38 6.21 4.19
N ALA A 32 5.07 6.95 5.07
CA ALA A 32 6.13 6.35 5.88
C ALA A 32 5.56 5.16 6.71
N PRO A 33 6.32 4.07 6.84
CA PRO A 33 5.94 2.94 7.70
C PRO A 33 5.94 3.31 9.18
N TRP A 34 5.08 2.65 9.97
CA TRP A 34 5.09 2.76 11.44
C TRP A 34 4.78 1.43 12.12
N ARG A 35 5.10 1.33 13.41
CA ARG A 35 4.75 0.18 14.26
C ARG A 35 3.79 0.61 15.36
N THR A 36 2.75 -0.18 15.58
CA THR A 36 1.81 0.02 16.68
C THR A 36 2.28 -0.79 17.90
N PRO A 37 2.49 -0.18 19.07
CA PRO A 37 2.86 -0.92 20.28
C PRO A 37 1.85 -2.04 20.59
N GLY A 38 2.35 -3.24 20.88
CA GLY A 38 1.53 -4.41 21.17
C GLY A 38 0.91 -5.10 19.95
N GLN A 39 1.17 -4.61 18.73
CA GLN A 39 0.80 -5.29 17.48
C GLN A 39 2.06 -5.82 16.80
N ALA A 40 1.98 -7.03 16.26
CA ALA A 40 3.06 -7.58 15.45
C ALA A 40 3.06 -6.94 14.06
N GLY A 41 4.26 -6.63 13.56
CA GLY A 41 4.46 -6.15 12.20
C GLY A 41 4.65 -4.64 12.05
N VAL A 42 4.71 -4.23 10.79
CA VAL A 42 4.88 -2.85 10.32
C VAL A 42 3.66 -2.49 9.49
N THR A 43 3.12 -1.29 9.71
CA THR A 43 1.97 -0.77 8.98
C THR A 43 2.40 0.33 8.02
N VAL A 44 1.86 0.30 6.80
CA VAL A 44 1.98 1.36 5.79
C VAL A 44 0.57 1.73 5.32
N ARG A 45 0.37 3.00 5.00
CA ARG A 45 -0.92 3.50 4.52
C ARG A 45 -0.90 3.71 3.02
N ALA A 46 -1.93 3.20 2.34
CA ALA A 46 -2.23 3.52 0.95
C ALA A 46 -3.45 4.44 0.85
N PHE A 47 -3.43 5.32 -0.15
CA PHE A 47 -4.51 6.25 -0.46
C PHE A 47 -5.03 5.97 -1.86
N ALA A 48 -6.34 5.84 -2.02
CA ALA A 48 -6.97 5.59 -3.31
C ALA A 48 -8.14 6.55 -3.55
N ASP A 49 -8.14 7.30 -4.65
CA ASP A 49 -9.30 8.09 -5.06
C ASP A 49 -10.23 7.30 -5.98
N LEU A 50 -11.13 6.51 -5.38
CA LEU A 50 -12.11 5.68 -6.09
C LEU A 50 -13.18 6.47 -6.88
N ARG A 51 -13.19 7.81 -6.78
CA ARG A 51 -14.05 8.64 -7.64
C ARG A 51 -13.52 8.75 -9.07
N ARG A 52 -12.29 8.27 -9.32
CA ARG A 52 -11.65 8.19 -10.62
C ARG A 52 -11.54 6.73 -11.05
N GLU A 53 -11.59 6.49 -12.35
CA GLU A 53 -11.37 5.16 -12.89
C GLU A 53 -9.98 4.63 -12.50
N PRO A 54 -9.85 3.29 -12.33
CA PRO A 54 -8.55 2.69 -12.07
C PRO A 54 -7.55 3.02 -13.17
N LEU A 55 -6.30 3.27 -12.79
CA LEU A 55 -5.20 3.44 -13.74
C LEU A 55 -4.98 2.10 -14.46
N THR A 56 -4.98 2.12 -15.78
CA THR A 56 -4.87 0.92 -16.65
C THR A 56 -3.49 0.23 -16.59
N GLY A 57 -2.65 0.51 -15.58
CA GLY A 57 -1.22 0.15 -15.56
C GLY A 57 -0.67 -0.52 -14.28
N GLY A 58 -1.51 -0.86 -13.29
CA GLY A 58 -1.05 -1.48 -12.05
C GLY A 58 -0.89 -3.00 -12.14
N SER A 59 0.10 -3.51 -12.88
CA SER A 59 0.49 -4.92 -12.77
C SER A 59 1.29 -5.13 -11.49
N PHE A 60 0.67 -5.71 -10.46
CA PHE A 60 1.39 -6.22 -9.29
C PHE A 60 1.93 -7.62 -9.62
N ASP A 61 3.25 -7.74 -9.81
CA ASP A 61 3.93 -9.02 -9.84
C ASP A 61 4.57 -9.29 -8.46
N PRO A 62 4.04 -10.25 -7.66
CA PRO A 62 4.63 -10.63 -6.39
C PRO A 62 5.92 -11.47 -6.54
N GLY A 63 6.36 -11.78 -7.76
CA GLY A 63 7.44 -12.73 -8.03
C GLY A 63 8.73 -12.12 -8.57
N THR A 64 9.49 -11.40 -7.74
CA THR A 64 10.97 -11.37 -7.86
C THR A 64 11.59 -11.28 -6.47
N CYS A 65 12.31 -12.34 -6.11
CA CYS A 65 13.14 -12.48 -4.93
C CYS A 65 14.30 -11.48 -4.88
#